data_AF-A0A3D5ENS1-F1
#
_entry.id   AF-A0A3D5ENS1-F1
#
_cell.length_a   1.000
_cell.length_b   1.000
_cell.length_c   1.000
_cell.angle_alpha   90.00
_cell.angle_beta   90.00
_cell.angle_gamma   90.00
#
_symmetry.space_group_name_H-M   'P 1'
#
loop_
_entity.id
_entity.type
_entity.pdbx_description
1 polymer ?
#
loop_
_entity_poly.entity_id
_entity_poly.type
_entity_poly.pdbx_seq_one_letter_code
_entity_poly.pdbx_strand_id
1 'polypeptide(L)'
;MNKKFSTLTVCIKKALLPTLLLGTCAPAFAADQQDEKKKVTKEDIELIEVRGYAASVEKSINMKRFSNSVVDAVSAEDIGKFPDQTVADALQRIPGVQVEKDLGGESDRVSIRGTAPHLNITLLNGQNVASATASASITRPSRGFNYSLLPAEMVDTLEVYKSAEADIDEGSIGGTVVVKTRKPLDSEANYAALSVKAFHFENADETKPYVSGLYSWKNEAQDFGFNVGFVHKETATQRDSKEVRFGYRSTDANQDGNAEFYPGAVGYNRYASDSDLDTATATFQYAANDNLD
;
A
#
# COMPACT_ATOMS: atom_id res chain seq x y z
N MET A 1 27.46 -55.94 -5.59
CA MET A 1 28.58 -55.09 -6.03
C MET A 1 28.19 -53.63 -5.78
N ASN A 2 29.02 -52.88 -5.04
CA ASN A 2 28.98 -51.43 -4.73
C ASN A 2 27.84 -50.91 -3.81
N LYS A 3 28.07 -50.86 -2.48
CA LYS A 3 28.42 -49.70 -1.60
C LYS A 3 27.28 -48.66 -1.47
N LYS A 4 26.43 -48.70 -0.43
CA LYS A 4 26.57 -48.17 0.96
C LYS A 4 26.94 -46.68 1.05
N PHE A 5 26.04 -45.81 1.53
CA PHE A 5 25.93 -45.35 2.94
C PHE A 5 24.98 -44.13 3.08
N SER A 6 23.97 -44.23 3.95
CA SER A 6 23.27 -43.13 4.64
C SER A 6 22.41 -43.82 5.72
N THR A 7 22.92 -44.01 6.95
CA THR A 7 23.03 -43.14 8.14
C THR A 7 21.95 -43.45 9.18
N LEU A 8 22.42 -43.99 10.31
CA LEU A 8 21.90 -43.91 11.70
C LEU A 8 20.47 -44.44 11.93
N THR A 9 20.21 -45.59 12.57
CA THR A 9 20.94 -46.40 13.57
C THR A 9 21.46 -45.64 14.79
N VAL A 10 20.56 -44.95 15.48
CA VAL A 10 20.61 -44.61 16.92
C VAL A 10 19.13 -44.40 17.29
N CYS A 11 18.36 -45.28 17.96
CA CYS A 11 18.53 -45.74 19.33
C CYS A 11 17.51 -46.84 19.71
N ILE A 12 16.99 -47.65 18.77
CA ILE A 12 16.03 -48.73 19.10
C ILE A 12 16.79 -50.02 19.47
N LYS A 13 17.40 -50.02 20.65
CA LYS A 13 17.81 -51.26 21.34
C LYS A 13 17.66 -51.06 22.84
N LYS A 14 16.47 -51.34 23.35
CA LYS A 14 16.21 -52.22 24.52
C LYS A 14 14.75 -52.04 24.96
N ALA A 15 13.89 -52.89 24.43
CA ALA A 15 12.63 -53.25 25.03
C ALA A 15 12.87 -54.52 25.88
N LEU A 16 12.59 -54.45 27.19
CA LEU A 16 12.31 -55.62 28.04
C LEU A 16 11.59 -55.13 29.32
N LEU A 17 10.32 -55.51 29.45
CA LEU A 17 9.43 -55.47 30.63
C LEU A 17 9.84 -56.53 31.69
N PRO A 18 9.20 -56.72 32.89
CA PRO A 18 8.32 -55.87 33.73
C PRO A 18 8.55 -56.00 35.30
N THR A 19 7.62 -55.43 36.10
CA THR A 19 7.09 -55.87 37.43
C THR A 19 7.64 -55.38 38.80
N LEU A 20 6.75 -54.72 39.57
CA LEU A 20 6.29 -54.99 40.97
C LEU A 20 6.96 -54.31 42.21
N LEU A 21 6.06 -53.88 43.12
CA LEU A 21 6.11 -53.68 44.60
C LEU A 21 6.42 -52.30 45.25
N LEU A 22 5.34 -51.78 45.87
CA LEU A 22 5.15 -51.31 47.26
C LEU A 22 5.99 -50.14 47.82
N GLY A 23 5.26 -49.19 48.42
CA GLY A 23 5.78 -47.96 49.01
C GLY A 23 6.29 -48.06 50.44
N THR A 24 6.81 -46.94 50.94
CA THR A 24 6.95 -46.61 52.36
C THR A 24 7.13 -45.10 52.57
N CYS A 25 6.28 -44.55 53.44
CA CYS A 25 6.53 -43.55 54.50
C CYS A 25 7.12 -42.16 54.19
N ALA A 26 6.32 -41.13 54.50
CA ALA A 26 6.80 -39.81 54.87
C ALA A 26 7.45 -39.83 56.28
N PRO A 27 8.32 -38.85 56.58
CA PRO A 27 7.95 -37.93 57.65
C PRO A 27 8.20 -36.46 57.31
N ALA A 28 7.39 -35.63 57.96
CA ALA A 28 7.38 -34.19 57.90
C ALA A 28 8.68 -33.55 58.43
N PHE A 29 9.09 -32.45 57.79
CA PHE A 29 9.69 -31.31 58.49
C PHE A 29 8.98 -30.04 58.03
N ALA A 30 8.47 -29.31 59.01
CA ALA A 30 7.90 -27.99 58.90
C ALA A 30 9.01 -26.91 59.01
N ALA A 31 8.65 -25.70 58.56
CA ALA A 31 9.38 -24.42 58.61
C ALA A 31 10.40 -24.20 57.48
N ASP A 32 10.03 -23.41 56.47
CA ASP A 32 10.30 -21.97 56.56
C ASP A 32 9.33 -21.20 55.63
N GLN A 33 8.73 -20.13 56.15
CA GLN A 33 8.00 -19.17 55.33
C GLN A 33 9.03 -18.29 54.61
N GLN A 34 9.23 -18.52 53.32
CA GLN A 34 9.75 -17.49 52.44
C GLN A 34 8.63 -17.08 51.48
N ASP A 35 8.28 -15.79 51.57
CA ASP A 35 7.51 -15.05 50.58
C ASP A 35 8.09 -15.28 49.18
N GLU A 36 7.56 -16.27 48.46
CA GLU A 36 7.64 -16.27 47.01
C GLU A 36 6.75 -15.14 46.50
N LYS A 37 7.37 -13.97 46.30
CA LYS A 37 6.94 -13.05 45.24
C LYS A 37 6.95 -13.84 43.94
N LYS A 38 5.80 -14.40 43.60
CA LYS A 38 5.47 -14.95 42.29
C LYS A 38 5.79 -13.87 41.25
N LYS A 39 6.99 -13.93 40.66
CA LYS A 39 7.28 -13.27 39.39
C LYS A 39 6.22 -13.81 38.44
N VAL A 40 5.26 -12.97 38.08
CA VAL A 40 4.38 -13.23 36.96
C VAL A 40 5.29 -13.23 35.73
N THR A 41 5.72 -14.43 35.35
CA THR A 41 6.40 -14.68 34.10
C THR A 41 5.47 -14.17 32.99
N LYS A 42 5.97 -13.30 32.11
CA LYS A 42 5.25 -12.79 30.92
C LYS A 42 4.80 -13.90 29.94
N GLU A 43 5.06 -15.17 30.26
CA GLU A 43 4.80 -16.35 29.43
C GLU A 43 3.34 -16.83 29.47
N ASP A 44 2.53 -16.42 30.47
CA ASP A 44 1.13 -16.88 30.61
C ASP A 44 0.09 -15.88 30.05
N ILE A 45 0.48 -14.97 29.15
CA ILE A 45 -0.46 -14.13 28.42
C ILE A 45 -0.66 -14.74 27.04
N GLU A 46 -1.85 -15.26 26.77
CA GLU A 46 -2.26 -15.66 25.42
C GLU A 46 -2.31 -14.42 24.53
N LEU A 47 -1.29 -14.25 23.67
CA LEU A 47 -1.23 -13.19 22.68
C LEU A 47 -2.00 -13.62 21.43
N ILE A 48 -3.21 -13.08 21.27
CA ILE A 48 -3.99 -13.24 20.04
C ILE A 48 -3.57 -12.14 19.06
N GLU A 49 -2.80 -12.50 18.04
CA GLU A 49 -2.41 -11.57 16.97
C GLU A 49 -3.33 -11.76 15.76
N VAL A 50 -4.09 -10.72 15.42
CA VAL A 50 -4.87 -10.69 14.18
C VAL A 50 -3.94 -10.22 13.07
N ARG A 51 -3.88 -10.96 11.95
CA ARG A 51 -3.07 -10.62 10.78
C ARG A 51 -3.93 -10.49 9.51
N GLY A 52 -3.37 -9.84 8.50
CA GLY A 52 -4.02 -9.64 7.20
C GLY A 52 -5.05 -8.52 7.21
N TYR A 53 -6.13 -8.66 6.42
CA TYR A 53 -7.09 -7.58 6.17
C TYR A 53 -7.82 -7.09 7.44
N ALA A 54 -8.20 -8.00 8.35
CA ALA A 54 -8.86 -7.59 9.59
C ALA A 54 -7.97 -6.69 10.46
N ALA A 55 -6.68 -7.04 10.55
CA ALA A 55 -5.67 -6.24 11.23
C ALA A 55 -5.42 -4.89 10.55
N SER A 56 -5.49 -4.87 9.22
CA SER A 56 -5.29 -3.70 8.38
C SER A 56 -6.39 -2.66 8.62
N VAL A 57 -7.65 -3.11 8.74
CA VAL A 57 -8.80 -2.27 9.10
C VAL A 57 -8.70 -1.77 10.54
N GLU A 58 -8.31 -2.63 11.48
CA GLU A 58 -8.10 -2.24 12.87
C GLU A 58 -7.02 -1.16 13.01
N LYS A 59 -5.89 -1.30 12.29
CA LYS A 59 -4.82 -0.30 12.23
C LYS A 59 -5.37 1.06 11.75
N SER A 60 -6.13 1.08 10.66
CA SER A 60 -6.75 2.31 10.14
C SER A 60 -7.73 2.95 11.12
N ILE A 61 -8.54 2.15 11.83
CA ILE A 61 -9.46 2.66 12.86
C ILE A 61 -8.69 3.23 14.05
N ASN A 62 -7.64 2.55 14.50
CA ASN A 62 -6.81 2.99 15.62
C ASN A 62 -6.08 4.30 15.27
N MET A 63 -5.54 4.42 14.06
CA MET A 63 -4.95 5.68 13.59
C MET A 63 -5.95 6.84 13.65
N LYS A 64 -7.19 6.62 13.19
CA LYS A 64 -8.26 7.61 13.32
C LYS A 64 -8.61 7.92 14.78
N ARG A 65 -8.67 6.90 15.63
CA ARG A 65 -9.06 7.03 17.05
C ARG A 65 -8.04 7.81 17.87
N PHE A 66 -6.75 7.62 17.59
CA PHE A 66 -5.66 8.23 18.33
C PHE A 66 -5.09 9.50 17.67
N SER A 67 -5.59 9.89 16.49
CA SER A 67 -5.19 11.14 15.84
C SER A 67 -5.88 12.35 16.50
N ASN A 68 -5.13 13.43 16.61
CA ASN A 68 -5.64 14.75 17.03
C ASN A 68 -6.32 15.52 15.88
N SER A 69 -6.33 14.95 14.68
CA SER A 69 -6.80 15.56 13.43
C SER A 69 -7.79 14.62 12.73
N VAL A 70 -8.57 15.14 11.77
CA VAL A 70 -9.44 14.33 10.93
C VAL A 70 -8.58 13.58 9.92
N VAL A 71 -8.11 12.40 10.32
CA VAL A 71 -7.29 11.51 9.50
C VAL A 71 -8.04 10.25 9.09
N ASP A 72 -7.76 9.79 7.88
CA ASP A 72 -8.11 8.48 7.38
C ASP A 72 -6.87 7.80 6.83
N ALA A 73 -6.79 6.48 6.92
CA ALA A 73 -5.64 5.74 6.42
C ALA A 73 -6.01 4.42 5.76
N VAL A 74 -5.20 4.02 4.79
CA VAL A 74 -5.28 2.73 4.08
C VAL A 74 -3.90 2.08 4.18
N SER A 75 -3.87 0.82 4.60
CA SER A 75 -2.63 0.06 4.82
C SER A 75 -2.31 -0.85 3.64
N ALA A 76 -1.04 -1.25 3.48
CA ALA A 76 -0.55 -2.08 2.39
C ALA A 76 -1.28 -3.42 2.26
N GLU A 77 -1.62 -4.06 3.37
CA GLU A 77 -2.44 -5.28 3.36
C GLU A 77 -3.83 -5.05 2.76
N ASP A 78 -4.43 -3.86 2.91
CA ASP A 78 -5.67 -3.51 2.24
C ASP A 78 -5.42 -3.26 0.74
N ILE A 79 -4.42 -2.45 0.39
CA ILE A 79 -4.05 -2.17 -1.00
C ILE A 79 -3.79 -3.46 -1.79
N GLY A 80 -2.99 -4.38 -1.24
CA GLY A 80 -2.62 -5.63 -1.91
C GLY A 80 -3.72 -6.69 -1.98
N LYS A 81 -4.81 -6.56 -1.22
CA LYS A 81 -5.98 -7.46 -1.31
C LYS A 81 -6.92 -7.10 -2.44
N PHE A 82 -6.79 -5.90 -2.97
CA PHE A 82 -7.54 -5.42 -4.11
C PHE A 82 -6.62 -5.25 -5.32
N PRO A 83 -7.14 -5.35 -6.54
CA PRO A 83 -6.35 -5.18 -7.75
C PRO A 83 -6.14 -3.69 -8.08
N ASP A 84 -5.62 -2.91 -7.13
CA ASP A 84 -5.30 -1.50 -7.35
C ASP A 84 -4.08 -1.38 -8.26
N GLN A 85 -4.17 -0.57 -9.32
CA GLN A 85 -3.05 -0.33 -10.23
C GLN A 85 -2.19 0.85 -9.80
N THR A 86 -2.80 1.85 -9.14
CA THR A 86 -2.11 3.02 -8.60
C THR A 86 -2.49 3.24 -7.13
N VAL A 87 -1.66 3.99 -6.40
CA VAL A 87 -2.01 4.38 -5.02
C VAL A 87 -3.25 5.27 -4.95
N ALA A 88 -3.61 5.96 -6.04
CA ALA A 88 -4.83 6.75 -6.10
C ALA A 88 -6.08 5.87 -6.03
N ASP A 89 -6.06 4.67 -6.63
CA ASP A 89 -7.18 3.73 -6.54
C ASP A 89 -7.48 3.33 -5.10
N ALA A 90 -6.42 3.06 -4.31
CA ALA A 90 -6.55 2.79 -2.89
C ALA A 90 -7.13 3.99 -2.12
N LEU A 91 -6.74 5.23 -2.48
CA LEU A 91 -7.26 6.45 -1.84
C LEU A 91 -8.76 6.65 -2.05
N GLN A 92 -9.37 6.09 -3.10
CA GLN A 92 -10.82 6.15 -3.32
C GLN A 92 -11.64 5.49 -2.21
N ARG A 93 -11.03 4.57 -1.44
CA ARG A 93 -11.69 3.93 -0.30
C ARG A 93 -11.91 4.89 0.87
N ILE A 94 -11.20 6.00 0.90
CA ILE A 94 -11.32 7.00 1.95
C ILE A 94 -12.55 7.89 1.66
N PRO A 95 -13.48 8.05 2.62
CA PRO A 95 -14.68 8.85 2.41
C PRO A 95 -14.34 10.32 2.14
N GLY A 96 -14.94 10.92 1.11
CA GLY A 96 -14.68 12.32 0.73
C GLY A 96 -13.35 12.52 -0.02
N VAL A 97 -12.69 11.44 -0.40
CA VAL A 97 -11.62 11.43 -1.40
C VAL A 97 -12.20 10.97 -2.73
N GLN A 98 -11.91 11.73 -3.77
CA GLN A 98 -12.29 11.45 -5.15
C GLN A 98 -11.02 11.37 -5.97
N VAL A 99 -10.97 10.49 -6.95
CA VAL A 99 -9.87 10.47 -7.90
C VAL A 99 -10.32 11.05 -9.23
N GLU A 100 -9.35 11.63 -9.93
CA GLU A 100 -9.46 11.89 -11.34
C GLU A 100 -8.61 10.86 -12.08
N LYS A 101 -9.10 10.49 -13.26
CA LYS A 101 -8.41 9.60 -14.18
C LYS A 101 -7.77 10.42 -15.29
N ASP A 102 -6.63 9.97 -15.75
CA ASP A 102 -5.99 10.53 -16.93
C ASP A 102 -6.73 10.08 -18.21
N LEU A 103 -6.21 10.48 -19.37
CA LEU A 103 -6.76 10.00 -20.65
C LEU A 103 -6.54 8.50 -20.87
N GLY A 104 -5.52 7.94 -20.20
CA GLY A 104 -5.22 6.52 -20.09
C GLY A 104 -6.27 5.70 -19.32
N GLY A 105 -7.11 6.35 -18.50
CA GLY A 105 -8.05 5.69 -17.60
C GLY A 105 -7.43 5.24 -16.27
N GLU A 106 -6.16 5.55 -16.03
CA GLU A 106 -5.47 5.33 -14.76
C GLU A 106 -5.78 6.48 -13.80
N SER A 107 -5.97 6.18 -12.52
CA SER A 107 -6.16 7.20 -11.50
C SER A 107 -4.83 7.89 -11.20
N ASP A 108 -4.75 9.19 -11.56
CA ASP A 108 -3.52 9.98 -11.56
C ASP A 108 -3.55 11.13 -10.56
N ARG A 109 -4.74 11.60 -10.17
CA ARG A 109 -4.93 12.80 -9.34
C ARG A 109 -6.01 12.56 -8.30
N VAL A 110 -5.90 13.29 -7.19
CA VAL A 110 -6.80 13.14 -6.04
C VAL A 110 -7.39 14.50 -5.64
N SER A 111 -8.71 14.52 -5.49
CA SER A 111 -9.50 15.59 -4.91
C SER A 111 -9.95 15.20 -3.50
N ILE A 112 -9.80 16.11 -2.55
CA ILE A 112 -10.19 15.91 -1.15
C ILE A 112 -11.27 16.93 -0.82
N ARG A 113 -12.41 16.48 -0.30
CA ARG A 113 -13.56 17.32 0.08
C ARG A 113 -14.03 18.26 -1.05
N GLY A 114 -13.97 17.80 -2.30
CA GLY A 114 -14.42 18.56 -3.47
C GLY A 114 -13.48 19.68 -3.92
N THR A 115 -12.28 19.79 -3.34
CA THR A 115 -11.26 20.73 -3.80
C THR A 115 -10.55 20.23 -5.06
N ALA A 116 -10.11 21.16 -5.91
CA ALA A 116 -9.37 20.77 -7.10
C ALA A 116 -8.04 20.08 -6.73
N PRO A 117 -7.56 19.08 -7.49
CA PRO A 117 -6.36 18.31 -7.13
C PRO A 117 -5.09 19.13 -6.88
N HIS A 118 -4.95 20.29 -7.55
CA HIS A 118 -3.81 21.19 -7.38
C HIS A 118 -3.82 21.99 -6.05
N LEU A 119 -4.89 21.86 -5.28
CA LEU A 119 -5.05 22.44 -3.94
C LEU A 119 -4.78 21.43 -2.82
N ASN A 120 -4.40 20.21 -3.17
CA ASN A 120 -3.97 19.17 -2.24
C ASN A 120 -2.44 19.03 -2.33
N ILE A 121 -1.81 18.66 -1.22
CA ILE A 121 -0.38 18.38 -1.16
C ILE A 121 -0.18 16.87 -0.97
N THR A 122 0.85 16.33 -1.61
CA THR A 122 1.31 14.96 -1.35
C THR A 122 2.70 14.98 -0.75
N LEU A 123 2.87 14.27 0.36
CA LEU A 123 4.12 14.09 1.05
C LEU A 123 4.54 12.62 0.91
N LEU A 124 5.74 12.36 0.42
CA LEU A 124 6.34 11.03 0.43
C LEU A 124 7.27 10.95 1.64
N ASN A 125 6.95 10.09 2.61
CA ASN A 125 7.66 10.00 3.88
C ASN A 125 7.85 11.36 4.59
N GLY A 126 6.83 12.23 4.49
CA GLY A 126 6.86 13.57 5.07
C GLY A 126 7.55 14.65 4.22
N GLN A 127 8.12 14.29 3.06
CA GLN A 127 8.76 15.24 2.15
C GLN A 127 7.84 15.60 0.99
N ASN A 128 7.74 16.88 0.65
CA ASN A 128 6.95 17.32 -0.49
C ASN A 128 7.56 16.81 -1.81
N VAL A 129 6.75 16.10 -2.60
CA VAL A 129 7.17 15.62 -3.92
C VAL A 129 6.39 16.37 -4.98
N ALA A 130 7.11 17.13 -5.80
CA ALA A 130 6.53 17.76 -6.97
C ALA A 130 6.43 16.73 -8.11
N SER A 131 5.26 16.65 -8.73
CA SER A 131 5.10 15.97 -10.02
C SER A 131 4.85 17.01 -11.10
N ALA A 132 5.54 16.86 -12.23
CA ALA A 132 5.24 17.62 -13.43
C ALA A 132 4.37 16.74 -14.35
N THR A 133 3.03 16.85 -14.24
CA THR A 133 2.16 16.25 -15.25
C THR A 133 2.21 17.09 -16.52
N ALA A 134 2.99 16.66 -17.50
CA ALA A 134 2.94 17.15 -18.87
C ALA A 134 2.13 16.16 -19.73
N SER A 135 0.80 16.25 -19.66
CA SER A 135 -0.05 15.52 -20.61
C SER A 135 -0.37 16.41 -21.80
N ALA A 136 -0.42 15.85 -23.01
CA ALA A 136 -0.76 16.58 -24.24
C ALA A 136 -2.16 17.24 -24.20
N SER A 137 -3.02 16.85 -23.24
CA SER A 137 -4.31 17.49 -22.97
C SER A 137 -4.28 18.52 -21.82
N ILE A 138 -3.10 18.75 -21.21
CA ILE A 138 -2.91 19.71 -20.12
C ILE A 138 -2.26 20.96 -20.70
N THR A 139 -3.10 21.96 -21.01
CA THR A 139 -2.67 23.31 -21.39
C THR A 139 -2.14 24.11 -20.19
N ARG A 140 -2.18 23.57 -18.95
CA ARG A 140 -1.87 24.33 -17.72
C ARG A 140 -1.04 23.53 -16.73
N PRO A 141 0.16 24.00 -16.33
CA PRO A 141 0.93 23.40 -15.25
C PRO A 141 0.07 23.26 -13.98
N SER A 142 0.08 22.08 -13.37
CA SER A 142 -0.65 21.78 -12.13
C SER A 142 0.35 21.53 -11.01
N ARG A 143 0.04 21.99 -9.79
CA ARG A 143 0.78 21.64 -8.56
C ARG A 143 0.38 20.26 -8.00
N GLY A 144 -0.61 19.60 -8.59
CA GLY A 144 -1.07 18.29 -8.15
C GLY A 144 -0.04 17.20 -8.44
N PHE A 145 0.17 16.31 -7.47
CA PHE A 145 1.03 15.14 -7.65
C PHE A 145 0.39 14.12 -8.60
N ASN A 146 1.21 13.44 -9.40
CA ASN A 146 0.75 12.34 -10.27
C ASN A 146 0.94 11.02 -9.54
N TYR A 147 -0.16 10.45 -9.06
CA TYR A 147 -0.17 9.17 -8.34
C TYR A 147 0.04 7.95 -9.22
N SER A 148 -0.05 8.06 -10.55
CA SER A 148 0.28 6.95 -11.44
C SER A 148 1.77 6.58 -11.41
N LEU A 149 2.62 7.51 -10.95
CA LEU A 149 4.07 7.32 -10.74
C LEU A 149 4.41 6.52 -9.47
N LEU A 150 3.45 6.30 -8.57
CA LEU A 150 3.64 5.55 -7.33
C LEU A 150 2.88 4.22 -7.41
N PRO A 151 3.59 3.10 -7.64
CA PRO A 151 2.98 1.79 -7.58
C PRO A 151 2.51 1.46 -6.16
N ALA A 152 1.37 0.78 -6.08
CA ALA A 152 0.74 0.35 -4.84
C ALA A 152 1.67 -0.49 -3.94
N GLU A 153 2.49 -1.36 -4.53
CA GLU A 153 3.36 -2.29 -3.82
C GLU A 153 4.54 -1.64 -3.10
N MET A 154 4.85 -0.36 -3.38
CA MET A 154 5.95 0.35 -2.72
C MET A 154 5.51 1.09 -1.45
N VAL A 155 4.19 1.13 -1.21
CA VAL A 155 3.57 1.90 -0.12
C VAL A 155 3.21 0.96 1.02
N ASP A 156 3.54 1.37 2.24
CA ASP A 156 3.13 0.70 3.47
C ASP A 156 1.79 1.23 3.99
N THR A 157 1.65 2.55 4.04
CA THR A 157 0.45 3.20 4.56
C THR A 157 0.21 4.50 3.82
N LEU A 158 -1.03 4.74 3.40
CA LEU A 158 -1.51 6.01 2.87
C LEU A 158 -2.33 6.70 3.95
N GLU A 159 -1.98 7.94 4.27
CA GLU A 159 -2.69 8.73 5.28
C GLU A 159 -3.24 10.00 4.62
N VAL A 160 -4.49 10.33 4.90
CA VAL A 160 -5.15 11.51 4.36
C VAL A 160 -5.59 12.39 5.51
N TYR A 161 -4.88 13.50 5.66
CA TYR A 161 -5.17 14.54 6.62
C TYR A 161 -6.13 15.54 5.99
N LYS A 162 -7.31 15.68 6.58
CA LYS A 162 -8.37 16.58 6.10
C LYS A 162 -8.50 17.84 6.96
N SER A 163 -7.64 17.99 7.95
CA SER A 163 -7.47 19.18 8.77
C SER A 163 -5.98 19.47 8.91
N ALA A 164 -5.66 20.75 9.03
CA ALA A 164 -4.29 21.19 9.24
C ALA A 164 -3.77 20.67 10.59
N GLU A 165 -2.50 20.30 10.61
CA GLU A 165 -1.78 19.87 11.80
C GLU A 165 -0.43 20.59 11.83
N ALA A 166 0.11 20.84 13.02
CA ALA A 166 1.32 21.67 13.18
C ALA A 166 2.60 20.97 12.71
N ASP A 167 2.57 19.64 12.60
CA ASP A 167 3.68 18.79 12.14
C ASP A 167 3.65 18.51 10.63
N ILE A 168 2.62 18.99 9.92
CA ILE A 168 2.45 18.81 8.48
C ILE A 168 2.75 20.13 7.77
N ASP A 169 3.52 20.03 6.68
CA ASP A 169 3.81 21.18 5.81
C ASP A 169 2.52 21.89 5.34
N GLU A 170 2.53 23.21 5.46
CA GLU A 170 1.41 24.05 5.04
C GLU A 170 1.24 24.09 3.51
N GLY A 171 0.06 24.58 3.07
CA GLY A 171 -0.21 24.87 1.66
C GLY A 171 -1.22 23.94 0.98
N SER A 172 -1.88 23.06 1.74
CA SER A 172 -3.08 22.35 1.30
C SER A 172 -4.35 23.10 1.72
N ILE A 173 -5.35 23.13 0.83
CA ILE A 173 -6.69 23.68 1.11
C ILE A 173 -7.70 22.55 1.32
N GLY A 174 -7.60 21.48 0.52
CA GLY A 174 -8.48 20.31 0.67
C GLY A 174 -8.00 19.32 1.71
N GLY A 175 -6.73 18.95 1.61
CA GLY A 175 -6.05 18.08 2.56
C GLY A 175 -4.65 17.69 2.08
N THR A 176 -3.96 16.96 2.94
CA THR A 176 -2.61 16.46 2.69
C THR A 176 -2.63 14.94 2.66
N VAL A 177 -2.09 14.36 1.59
CA VAL A 177 -1.88 12.91 1.47
C VAL A 177 -0.44 12.61 1.85
N VAL A 178 -0.24 11.80 2.88
CA VAL A 178 1.08 11.30 3.29
C VAL A 178 1.21 9.86 2.84
N VAL A 179 2.12 9.62 1.90
CA VAL A 179 2.49 8.30 1.43
C VAL A 179 3.68 7.82 2.24
N LYS A 180 3.47 6.81 3.08
CA LYS A 180 4.55 6.15 3.84
C LYS A 180 5.00 4.93 3.06
N THR A 181 6.25 4.92 2.62
CA THR A 181 6.85 3.73 2.01
C THR A 181 7.21 2.73 3.09
N ARG A 182 7.39 1.47 2.70
CA ARG A 182 7.82 0.43 3.64
C ARG A 182 9.20 0.76 4.18
N LYS A 183 9.34 0.67 5.51
CA LYS A 183 10.58 0.92 6.24
C LYS A 183 11.23 -0.42 6.62
N PRO A 184 12.56 -0.54 6.53
CA PRO A 184 13.23 -1.81 6.79
C PRO A 184 13.19 -2.23 8.27
N LEU A 185 13.18 -1.28 9.22
CA LEU A 185 13.12 -1.61 10.65
C LEU A 185 11.74 -2.14 11.07
N ASP A 186 10.68 -1.62 10.47
CA ASP A 186 9.28 -2.02 10.71
C ASP A 186 8.91 -3.35 10.03
N SER A 187 9.74 -3.80 9.08
CA SER A 187 9.52 -5.06 8.35
C SER A 187 10.10 -6.26 9.10
N GLU A 188 9.60 -7.47 8.82
CA GLU A 188 10.25 -8.70 9.30
C GLU A 188 11.68 -8.82 8.76
N ALA A 189 12.57 -9.48 9.52
CA ALA A 189 13.95 -9.66 9.09
C ALA A 189 14.03 -10.62 7.89
N ASN A 190 14.78 -10.24 6.85
CA ASN A 190 14.91 -11.00 5.59
C ASN A 190 13.57 -11.19 4.85
N TYR A 191 12.67 -10.21 4.94
CA TYR A 191 11.40 -10.24 4.22
C TYR A 191 11.61 -10.06 2.71
N ALA A 192 10.96 -10.91 1.92
CA ALA A 192 10.94 -10.81 0.46
C ALA A 192 9.52 -10.99 -0.06
N ALA A 193 9.15 -10.20 -1.06
CA ALA A 193 7.88 -10.32 -1.77
C ALA A 193 8.12 -10.22 -3.27
N LEU A 194 7.38 -11.02 -4.04
CA LEU A 194 7.37 -11.01 -5.49
C LEU A 194 5.92 -11.12 -5.96
N SER A 195 5.53 -10.27 -6.90
CA SER A 195 4.21 -10.26 -7.53
C SER A 195 4.37 -10.26 -9.04
N VAL A 196 3.59 -11.12 -9.70
CA VAL A 196 3.50 -11.20 -11.16
C VAL A 196 2.03 -11.22 -11.50
N LYS A 197 1.60 -10.25 -12.30
CA LYS A 197 0.22 -10.12 -12.80
C LYS A 197 0.26 -9.91 -14.31
N ALA A 198 -0.87 -10.18 -14.96
CA ALA A 198 -1.09 -9.86 -16.37
C ALA A 198 -2.46 -9.21 -16.48
N PHE A 199 -2.54 -8.06 -17.14
CA PHE A 199 -3.77 -7.31 -17.36
C PHE A 199 -4.16 -7.40 -18.82
N HIS A 200 -5.38 -7.86 -19.10
CA HIS A 200 -5.94 -7.83 -20.45
C HIS A 200 -6.83 -6.60 -20.61
N PHE A 201 -6.46 -5.72 -21.54
CA PHE A 201 -7.14 -4.47 -21.83
C PHE A 201 -8.12 -4.68 -22.97
N GLU A 202 -9.40 -4.93 -22.63
CA GLU A 202 -10.45 -5.30 -23.59
C GLU A 202 -10.58 -4.33 -24.78
N ASN A 203 -10.47 -3.02 -24.54
CA ASN A 203 -10.61 -2.03 -25.62
C ASN A 203 -9.42 -2.05 -26.59
N ALA A 204 -8.20 -2.29 -26.09
CA ALA A 204 -6.98 -2.33 -26.89
C ALA A 204 -6.71 -3.72 -27.48
N ASP A 205 -7.37 -4.77 -26.95
CA ASP A 205 -7.14 -6.18 -27.24
C ASP A 205 -5.68 -6.61 -26.97
N GLU A 206 -5.11 -6.10 -25.87
CA GLU A 206 -3.72 -6.35 -25.49
C GLU A 206 -3.60 -6.90 -24.06
N THR A 207 -2.67 -7.83 -23.86
CA THR A 207 -2.31 -8.32 -22.53
C THR A 207 -0.93 -7.78 -22.15
N LYS A 208 -0.87 -7.04 -21.05
CA LYS A 208 0.36 -6.40 -20.55
C LYS A 208 0.81 -6.99 -19.21
N PRO A 209 2.12 -7.15 -18.99
CA PRO A 209 2.66 -7.66 -17.74
C PRO A 209 2.71 -6.59 -16.64
N TYR A 210 2.67 -7.07 -15.40
CA TYR A 210 2.97 -6.30 -14.20
C TYR A 210 3.84 -7.14 -13.29
N VAL A 211 5.04 -6.67 -12.99
CA VAL A 211 5.98 -7.37 -12.11
C VAL A 211 6.44 -6.43 -11.03
N SER A 212 6.38 -6.86 -9.77
CA SER A 212 6.95 -6.13 -8.66
C SER A 212 7.69 -7.04 -7.71
N GLY A 213 8.74 -6.50 -7.09
CA GLY A 213 9.54 -7.20 -6.11
C GLY A 213 10.01 -6.26 -5.01
N LEU A 214 10.10 -6.78 -3.79
CA LEU A 214 10.63 -6.08 -2.63
C LEU A 214 11.51 -7.05 -1.84
N TYR A 215 12.67 -6.57 -1.42
CA TYR A 215 13.52 -7.25 -0.46
C TYR A 215 13.87 -6.30 0.67
N SER A 216 13.70 -6.75 1.90
CA SER A 216 14.00 -5.99 3.11
C SER A 216 14.87 -6.81 4.04
N TRP A 217 15.98 -6.22 4.46
CA TRP A 217 16.92 -6.79 5.40
C TRP A 217 17.09 -5.84 6.58
N LYS A 218 17.18 -6.41 7.78
CA LYS A 218 17.55 -5.69 9.00
C LYS A 218 18.48 -6.56 9.83
N ASN A 219 19.36 -5.92 10.60
CA ASN A 219 20.26 -6.63 11.49
C ASN A 219 19.55 -7.16 12.74
N GLU A 220 20.23 -8.03 13.48
CA GLU A 220 19.69 -8.64 14.70
C GLU A 220 19.41 -7.62 15.81
N ALA A 221 20.22 -6.56 15.89
CA ALA A 221 20.04 -5.47 16.86
C ALA A 221 18.88 -4.52 16.50
N GLN A 222 18.24 -4.70 15.34
CA GLN A 222 17.13 -3.87 14.83
C GLN A 222 17.45 -2.36 14.77
N ASP A 223 18.72 -2.00 14.67
CA ASP A 223 19.19 -0.62 14.60
C ASP A 223 19.53 -0.20 13.16
N PHE A 224 19.78 -1.16 12.27
CA PHE A 224 20.15 -0.89 10.89
C PHE A 224 19.45 -1.85 9.94
N GLY A 225 18.94 -1.30 8.84
CA GLY A 225 18.34 -2.09 7.78
C GLY A 225 18.30 -1.36 6.46
N PHE A 226 18.10 -2.12 5.40
CA PHE A 226 17.87 -1.60 4.07
C PHE A 226 16.71 -2.34 3.40
N ASN A 227 16.03 -1.66 2.49
CA ASN A 227 15.13 -2.31 1.57
C ASN A 227 15.39 -1.84 0.14
N VAL A 228 15.11 -2.73 -0.80
CA VAL A 228 15.18 -2.48 -2.23
C VAL A 228 13.91 -3.01 -2.88
N GLY A 229 13.31 -2.19 -3.73
CA GLY A 229 12.07 -2.50 -4.41
C GLY A 229 12.19 -2.18 -5.90
N PHE A 230 11.50 -2.96 -6.71
CA PHE A 230 11.36 -2.73 -8.15
C PHE A 230 9.92 -2.97 -8.58
N VAL A 231 9.45 -2.19 -9.54
CA VAL A 231 8.18 -2.39 -10.24
C VAL A 231 8.40 -2.12 -11.72
N HIS A 232 7.88 -3.01 -12.56
CA HIS A 232 7.74 -2.84 -13.99
C HIS A 232 6.27 -3.06 -14.36
N LYS A 233 5.65 -2.06 -14.97
CA LYS A 233 4.25 -2.08 -15.38
C LYS A 233 4.15 -1.60 -16.81
N GLU A 234 3.45 -2.35 -17.65
CA GLU A 234 3.01 -1.89 -18.96
C GLU A 234 1.48 -1.71 -18.96
N THR A 235 0.98 -0.67 -19.61
CA THR A 235 -0.46 -0.40 -19.79
C THR A 235 -0.77 -0.09 -21.25
N ALA A 236 -1.95 -0.53 -21.69
CA ALA A 236 -2.50 -0.21 -23.01
C ALA A 236 -3.88 0.43 -22.84
N THR A 237 -4.04 1.65 -23.34
CA THR A 237 -5.32 2.35 -23.32
C THR A 237 -5.84 2.52 -24.73
N GLN A 238 -7.08 2.11 -24.95
CA GLN A 238 -7.86 2.54 -26.10
C GLN A 238 -9.19 3.15 -25.67
N ARG A 239 -9.50 4.32 -26.22
CA ARG A 239 -10.76 5.04 -26.04
C ARG A 239 -11.34 5.44 -27.38
N ASP A 240 -12.52 4.91 -27.66
CA ASP A 240 -13.31 5.28 -28.82
C ASP A 240 -14.45 6.22 -28.39
N SER A 241 -14.54 7.39 -29.02
CA SER A 241 -15.59 8.36 -28.73
C SER A 241 -16.27 8.87 -30.00
N LYS A 242 -17.56 9.20 -29.88
CA LYS A 242 -18.25 10.07 -30.82
C LYS A 242 -18.28 11.47 -30.22
N GLU A 243 -17.85 12.46 -30.98
CA GLU A 243 -17.86 13.85 -30.53
C GLU A 243 -18.56 14.76 -31.52
N VAL A 244 -19.18 15.82 -30.99
CA VAL A 244 -19.60 16.95 -31.80
C VAL A 244 -18.40 17.88 -31.94
N ARG A 245 -17.77 17.82 -33.11
CA ARG A 245 -16.70 18.73 -33.49
C ARG A 245 -17.26 20.11 -33.79
N PHE A 246 -16.53 21.13 -33.35
CA PHE A 246 -16.89 22.55 -33.55
C PHE A 246 -18.17 23.01 -32.85
N GLY A 247 -18.62 22.29 -31.82
CA GLY A 247 -19.78 22.67 -30.99
C GLY A 247 -21.13 22.62 -31.72
N TYR A 248 -22.17 23.11 -31.07
CA TYR A 248 -23.49 23.29 -31.68
C TYR A 248 -23.56 24.66 -32.35
N ARG A 249 -24.12 24.69 -33.56
CA ARG A 249 -24.38 25.90 -34.33
C ARG A 249 -25.87 26.19 -34.30
N SER A 250 -26.24 27.46 -34.26
CA SER A 250 -27.65 27.88 -34.34
C SER A 250 -28.03 28.21 -35.79
N THR A 251 -29.26 27.91 -36.16
CA THR A 251 -29.90 28.40 -37.37
C THR A 251 -31.35 28.77 -37.07
N ASP A 252 -31.88 29.76 -37.79
CA ASP A 252 -33.30 30.13 -37.71
C ASP A 252 -34.06 29.36 -38.81
N ALA A 253 -34.34 28.07 -38.55
CA ALA A 253 -34.90 27.17 -39.57
C ALA A 253 -36.41 27.34 -39.78
N ASN A 254 -37.13 27.92 -38.83
CA ASN A 254 -38.60 27.90 -38.75
C ASN A 254 -39.28 29.27 -38.89
N GLN A 255 -38.55 30.36 -39.19
CA GLN A 255 -39.10 31.74 -39.33
C GLN A 255 -39.85 32.29 -38.08
N ASP A 256 -39.95 31.49 -37.01
CA ASP A 256 -40.62 31.83 -35.75
C ASP A 256 -39.71 32.59 -34.76
N GLY A 257 -38.47 32.91 -35.18
CA GLY A 257 -37.48 33.63 -34.37
C GLY A 257 -36.82 32.83 -33.24
N ASN A 258 -37.06 31.51 -33.18
CA ASN A 258 -36.45 30.61 -32.20
C ASN A 258 -35.17 29.98 -32.77
N ALA A 259 -34.07 30.09 -32.04
CA ALA A 259 -32.80 29.48 -32.43
C ALA A 259 -32.86 27.95 -32.32
N GLU A 260 -32.67 27.24 -33.43
CA GLU A 260 -32.54 25.79 -33.46
C GLU A 260 -31.06 25.40 -33.53
N PHE A 261 -30.64 24.48 -32.63
CA PHE A 261 -29.25 24.07 -32.51
C PHE A 261 -29.01 22.74 -33.22
N TYR A 262 -28.02 22.71 -34.11
CA TYR A 262 -27.56 21.50 -34.78
C TYR A 262 -26.05 21.29 -34.54
N PRO A 263 -25.56 20.04 -34.50
CA PRO A 263 -24.13 19.78 -34.31
C PRO A 263 -23.33 20.29 -35.51
N GLY A 264 -22.21 20.99 -35.26
CA GLY A 264 -21.35 21.55 -36.30
C GLY A 264 -20.71 20.47 -37.20
N ALA A 265 -20.22 19.39 -36.59
CA ALA A 265 -19.87 18.15 -37.27
C ALA A 265 -19.89 16.99 -36.26
N VAL A 266 -20.31 15.80 -36.67
CA VAL A 266 -20.21 14.60 -35.82
C VAL A 266 -19.03 13.77 -36.31
N GLY A 267 -18.04 13.59 -35.43
CA GLY A 267 -16.82 12.85 -35.72
C GLY A 267 -16.67 11.64 -34.82
N TYR A 268 -15.90 10.66 -35.30
CA TYR A 268 -15.42 9.53 -34.50
C TYR A 268 -13.95 9.80 -34.17
N ASN A 269 -13.56 9.54 -32.92
CA ASN A 269 -12.17 9.57 -32.50
C ASN A 269 -11.81 8.25 -31.85
N ARG A 270 -10.58 7.82 -32.13
CA ARG A 270 -9.90 6.77 -31.39
C ARG A 270 -8.65 7.37 -30.79
N TYR A 271 -8.54 7.27 -29.47
CA TYR A 271 -7.29 7.51 -28.74
C TYR A 271 -6.73 6.15 -28.39
N ALA A 272 -5.46 5.92 -28.72
CA ALA A 272 -4.72 4.73 -28.32
C ALA A 272 -3.36 5.18 -27.75
N SER A 273 -2.94 4.56 -26.65
CA SER A 273 -1.68 4.88 -25.98
C SER A 273 -1.17 3.65 -25.25
N ASP A 274 0.10 3.34 -25.45
CA ASP A 274 0.85 2.41 -24.61
C ASP A 274 1.74 3.21 -23.66
N SER A 275 1.87 2.74 -22.42
CA SER A 275 2.72 3.38 -21.42
C SER A 275 3.42 2.34 -20.58
N ASP A 276 4.71 2.59 -20.32
CA ASP A 276 5.55 1.75 -19.49
C ASP A 276 6.01 2.55 -18.26
N LEU A 277 6.00 1.91 -17.09
CA LEU A 277 6.45 2.48 -15.83
C LEU A 277 7.45 1.54 -15.16
N ASP A 278 8.69 1.99 -15.10
CA ASP A 278 9.75 1.39 -14.30
C ASP A 278 9.99 2.21 -13.05
N THR A 279 9.86 1.58 -11.88
CA THR A 279 10.12 2.21 -10.59
C THR A 279 11.12 1.38 -9.81
N ALA A 280 12.14 2.04 -9.26
CA ALA A 280 13.08 1.43 -8.33
C ALA A 280 13.17 2.29 -7.07
N THR A 281 13.19 1.66 -5.91
CA THR A 281 13.42 2.34 -4.63
C THR A 281 14.51 1.64 -3.85
N ALA A 282 15.31 2.42 -3.15
CA ALA A 282 16.23 1.93 -2.13
C ALA A 282 16.06 2.79 -0.88
N THR A 283 15.81 2.15 0.26
CA THR A 283 15.72 2.83 1.55
C THR A 283 16.78 2.27 2.47
N PHE A 284 17.55 3.15 3.10
CA PHE A 284 18.46 2.80 4.18
C PHE A 284 17.95 3.46 5.45
N GLN A 285 17.88 2.70 6.53
CA GLN A 285 17.42 3.20 7.81
C GLN A 285 18.42 2.81 8.90
N TYR A 286 18.77 3.80 9.70
CA TYR A 286 19.53 3.64 10.92
C TYR A 286 18.75 4.28 12.07
N ALA A 287 18.58 3.56 13.17
CA ALA A 287 18.02 4.04 14.41
C ALA A 287 19.04 3.75 15.49
N ALA A 288 19.63 4.79 16.09
CA ALA A 288 20.56 4.60 17.20
C ALA A 288 19.83 3.86 18.34
N ASN A 289 20.34 2.70 18.72
CA ASN A 289 19.89 2.03 19.94
C ASN A 289 20.68 2.58 21.13
N ASP A 290 20.04 2.65 22.29
CA ASP A 290 20.70 3.06 23.54
C ASP A 290 21.64 1.96 24.10
N ASN A 291 21.97 0.95 23.30
CA ASN A 291 22.90 -0.13 23.66
C ASN A 291 24.35 0.25 23.33
N LEU A 292 24.78 1.42 23.78
CA LEU A 292 26.20 1.78 23.84
C LEU A 292 26.79 1.14 25.11
N ASP A 293 27.23 -0.12 24.99
CA ASP A 293 28.25 -0.70 25.89
C ASP A 293 29.66 -0.27 25.45
#